data_AF-A0A3L7SDS1-F1
#
_entry.id   AF-A0A3L7SDS1-F1
#
_cell.length_a   1.000
_cell.length_b   1.000
_cell.length_c   1.000
_cell.angle_alpha   90.00
_cell.angle_beta   90.00
_cell.angle_gamma   90.00
#
_symmetry.space_group_name_H-M   'P 1'
#
loop_
_entity.id
_entity.type
_entity.pdbx_description
1 polymer ?
#
loop_
_entity_poly.entity_id
_entity_poly.type
_entity_poly.pdbx_seq_one_letter_code
_entity_poly.pdbx_strand_id
1 'polypeptide(L)'
;MKPGTETGSIASAGGVARAAYTGLMTIASAPLAAPLAAYRSLGDAALAERIEAVRRRMGSRLVILGHHYQQDGVIAHADLQGDSY
;
A
#
# COMPACT_ATOMS: atom_id res chain seq x y z
N MET A 1 -41.42 47.00 -31.93
CA MET A 1 -40.28 47.68 -31.27
C MET A 1 -39.13 46.70 -31.12
N LYS A 2 -38.07 46.84 -31.92
CA LYS A 2 -36.71 46.38 -31.57
C LYS A 2 -35.84 47.63 -31.39
N PRO A 3 -34.87 47.57 -30.47
CA PRO A 3 -33.45 47.62 -30.85
C PRO A 3 -32.67 46.54 -30.06
N GLY A 4 -31.47 46.05 -30.41
CA GLY A 4 -30.44 46.47 -31.34
C GLY A 4 -29.09 46.50 -30.60
N THR A 5 -28.18 45.56 -30.94
CA THR A 5 -26.71 45.54 -30.75
C THR A 5 -26.15 45.62 -29.30
N GLU A 6 -25.11 44.88 -28.88
CA GLU A 6 -23.74 44.87 -29.42
C GLU A 6 -22.99 43.55 -29.15
N THR A 7 -22.13 43.20 -30.11
CA THR A 7 -21.15 42.12 -30.09
C THR A 7 -19.84 42.67 -29.53
N GLY A 8 -19.26 42.02 -28.51
CA GLY A 8 -17.95 42.39 -27.95
C GLY A 8 -17.11 41.16 -27.65
N SER A 9 -16.09 40.95 -28.48
CA SER A 9 -15.01 39.96 -28.32
C SER A 9 -13.87 40.56 -27.50
N ILE A 10 -13.37 39.86 -26.48
CA ILE A 10 -11.99 40.01 -25.99
C ILE A 10 -11.39 38.65 -25.58
N ALA A 11 -10.09 38.55 -25.80
CA ALA A 11 -9.28 37.33 -25.86
C ALA A 11 -8.71 36.85 -24.52
N SER A 12 -8.27 35.58 -24.56
CA SER A 12 -7.11 34.97 -23.89
C SER A 12 -6.84 35.21 -22.40
N ALA A 13 -6.69 34.12 -21.65
CA ALA A 13 -5.48 33.85 -20.85
C ALA A 13 -5.46 32.38 -20.42
N GLY A 14 -4.30 31.76 -20.56
CA GLY A 14 -4.08 30.34 -20.32
C GLY A 14 -4.41 29.89 -18.89
N GLY A 15 -5.00 28.71 -18.81
CA GLY A 15 -5.11 27.92 -17.59
C GLY A 15 -4.48 26.56 -17.86
N VAL A 16 -3.33 26.34 -17.25
CA VAL A 16 -2.49 25.14 -17.23
C VAL A 16 -3.20 23.82 -17.57
N ALA A 17 -2.64 23.09 -18.53
CA ALA A 17 -3.03 21.72 -18.84
C ALA A 17 -2.86 20.85 -17.59
N ARG A 18 -4.00 20.45 -17.01
CA ARG A 18 -4.06 19.45 -15.94
C ARG A 18 -3.77 18.08 -16.55
N ALA A 19 -2.48 17.74 -16.65
CA ALA A 19 -2.04 16.44 -17.11
C ALA A 19 -2.68 15.35 -16.23
N ALA A 20 -3.38 14.43 -16.90
CA ALA A 20 -4.14 13.36 -16.31
C ALA A 20 -3.24 12.33 -15.61
N TYR A 21 -3.66 11.85 -14.44
CA TYR A 21 -3.22 10.55 -13.91
C TYR A 21 -4.39 9.55 -13.93
N THR A 22 -5.18 9.50 -15.00
CA THR A 22 -6.26 8.51 -15.12
C THR A 22 -5.70 7.16 -15.59
N GLY A 23 -4.78 6.59 -14.82
CA GLY A 23 -4.35 5.20 -14.97
C GLY A 23 -4.97 4.38 -13.85
N LEU A 24 -5.99 3.57 -14.16
CA LEU A 24 -6.47 2.53 -13.26
C LEU A 24 -5.32 1.54 -13.01
N MET A 25 -4.59 1.72 -11.92
CA MET A 25 -3.62 0.73 -11.46
C MET A 25 -4.41 -0.42 -10.84
N THR A 26 -4.77 -1.40 -11.66
CA THR A 26 -5.35 -2.66 -11.21
C THR A 26 -4.32 -3.38 -10.36
N ILE A 27 -4.40 -3.25 -9.04
CA ILE A 27 -3.66 -4.11 -8.12
C ILE A 27 -4.22 -5.52 -8.26
N ALA A 28 -3.40 -6.45 -8.76
CA ALA A 28 -3.77 -7.85 -8.77
C ALA A 28 -3.91 -8.32 -7.31
N SER A 29 -5.15 -8.50 -6.85
CA SER A 29 -5.44 -9.14 -5.57
C SER A 29 -5.18 -10.64 -5.75
N ALA A 30 -3.97 -11.08 -5.42
CA ALA A 30 -3.72 -12.50 -5.24
C ALA A 30 -4.55 -12.98 -4.03
N PRO A 31 -5.24 -14.13 -4.13
CA PRO A 31 -5.95 -14.67 -2.98
C PRO A 31 -4.93 -14.89 -1.85
N LEU A 32 -5.22 -14.36 -0.67
CA LEU A 32 -4.41 -14.61 0.52
C LEU A 32 -4.22 -16.12 0.69
N ALA A 33 -2.97 -16.57 0.66
CA ALA A 33 -2.65 -17.97 0.84
C ALA A 33 -3.10 -18.42 2.24
N ALA A 34 -4.10 -19.31 2.26
CA ALA A 34 -4.86 -19.76 3.42
C ALA A 34 -5.64 -18.66 4.18
N PRO A 35 -6.82 -19.00 4.75
CA PRO A 35 -7.55 -18.05 5.58
C PRO A 35 -6.72 -17.64 6.79
N LEU A 36 -6.50 -16.33 6.98
CA LEU A 36 -5.86 -15.77 8.18
C LEU A 36 -6.52 -16.26 9.49
N ALA A 37 -7.79 -16.66 9.42
CA ALA A 37 -8.53 -17.28 10.52
C ALA A 37 -7.77 -18.44 11.19
N ALA A 38 -7.05 -19.26 10.41
CA ALA A 38 -6.31 -20.41 10.95
C ALA A 38 -5.10 -20.01 11.83
N TYR A 39 -4.65 -18.76 11.75
CA TYR A 39 -3.55 -18.23 12.56
C TYR A 39 -4.04 -17.49 13.80
N ARG A 40 -5.26 -16.93 13.77
CA ARG A 40 -5.83 -16.15 14.88
C ARG A 40 -6.08 -16.98 16.14
N SER A 41 -6.32 -18.27 15.99
CA SER A 41 -6.54 -19.18 17.12
C SER A 41 -5.25 -19.78 17.69
N LEU A 42 -4.09 -19.51 17.08
CA LEU A 42 -2.81 -20.02 17.55
C LEU A 42 -2.25 -19.08 18.61
N GLY A 43 -1.64 -19.66 19.64
CA GLY A 43 -0.85 -18.88 20.61
C GLY A 43 0.49 -18.43 20.04
N ASP A 44 1.08 -17.43 20.67
CA ASP A 44 2.30 -16.76 20.22
C ASP A 44 3.48 -17.74 20.01
N ALA A 45 3.65 -18.71 20.91
CA ALA A 45 4.71 -19.71 20.78
C ALA A 45 4.56 -20.56 19.51
N ALA A 46 3.34 -20.98 19.17
CA ALA A 46 3.08 -21.76 17.97
C ALA A 46 3.25 -20.91 16.69
N LEU A 47 2.93 -19.61 16.75
CA LEU A 47 3.19 -18.68 15.66
C LEU A 47 4.70 -18.47 15.46
N ALA A 48 5.43 -18.24 16.53
CA ALA A 48 6.89 -18.08 16.52
C ALA A 48 7.59 -19.31 15.92
N GLU A 49 7.23 -20.52 16.35
CA GLU A 49 7.80 -21.77 15.80
C GLU A 49 7.57 -21.91 14.30
N ARG A 50 6.39 -21.52 13.82
CA ARG A 50 6.07 -21.57 12.39
C ARG A 50 6.87 -20.53 11.60
N ILE A 51 7.05 -19.33 12.14
CA ILE A 51 7.91 -18.30 11.54
C ILE A 51 9.35 -18.81 11.43
N GLU A 52 9.89 -19.39 12.50
CA GLU A 52 11.24 -19.94 12.51
C GLU A 52 11.42 -21.13 11.56
N ALA A 53 10.40 -21.98 11.39
CA ALA A 53 10.41 -23.04 10.40
C ALA A 53 10.54 -22.48 8.96
N VAL A 54 9.82 -21.39 8.65
CA VAL A 54 9.90 -20.72 7.34
C VAL A 54 11.25 -20.03 7.16
N ARG A 55 11.75 -19.35 8.21
CA ARG A 55 13.09 -18.73 8.20
C ARG A 55 14.18 -19.74 7.88
N ARG A 56 14.19 -20.88 8.57
CA ARG A 56 15.15 -21.97 8.29
C ARG A 56 15.03 -22.50 6.87
N ARG A 57 13.81 -22.63 6.33
CA ARG A 57 13.57 -23.11 4.96
C ARG A 57 14.05 -22.11 3.91
N MET A 58 13.88 -20.81 4.14
CA MET A 58 14.25 -19.78 3.17
C MET A 58 15.71 -19.33 3.28
N GLY A 59 16.31 -19.44 4.47
CA GLY A 59 17.69 -19.05 4.73
C GLY A 59 17.95 -17.60 4.33
N SER A 60 19.06 -17.36 3.62
CA SER A 60 19.48 -16.03 3.17
C SER A 60 18.57 -15.37 2.12
N ARG A 61 17.53 -16.07 1.66
CA ARG A 61 16.57 -15.55 0.67
C ARG A 61 15.41 -14.78 1.32
N LEU A 62 15.32 -14.76 2.64
CA LEU A 62 14.26 -14.10 3.38
C LEU A 62 14.83 -12.96 4.22
N VAL A 63 14.15 -11.81 4.14
CA VAL A 63 14.28 -10.69 5.07
C VAL A 63 12.86 -10.31 5.49
N ILE A 64 12.63 -10.18 6.78
CA ILE A 64 11.38 -9.69 7.37
C ILE A 64 11.58 -8.24 7.80
N LEU A 65 10.79 -7.35 7.22
CA LEU A 65 10.81 -5.92 7.54
C LEU A 65 9.73 -5.62 8.57
N GLY A 66 10.12 -4.91 9.63
CA GLY A 66 9.23 -4.43 10.69
C GLY A 66 9.03 -2.92 10.63
N HIS A 67 7.80 -2.46 10.85
CA HIS A 67 7.50 -1.03 11.03
C HIS A 67 7.52 -0.69 12.52
N HIS A 68 8.08 0.46 12.90
CA HIS A 68 8.21 0.88 14.32
C HIS A 68 6.89 0.87 15.13
N TYR A 69 5.74 0.91 14.46
CA TYR A 69 4.42 0.91 15.09
C TYR A 69 3.75 -0.47 15.16
N GLN A 70 4.49 -1.55 14.87
CA GLN A 70 4.00 -2.92 15.04
C GLN A 70 4.15 -3.41 16.48
N GLN A 71 3.35 -4.43 16.84
CA GLN A 71 3.40 -5.04 18.18
C GLN A 71 4.74 -5.74 18.41
N ASP A 72 5.17 -5.80 19.67
CA ASP A 72 6.44 -6.43 20.09
C ASP A 72 6.60 -7.86 19.57
N GLY A 73 5.52 -8.65 19.57
CA GLY A 73 5.52 -10.02 19.05
C GLY A 73 5.79 -10.11 17.54
N VAL A 74 5.45 -9.08 16.76
CA VAL A 74 5.79 -8.99 15.33
C VAL A 74 7.23 -8.52 15.16
N ILE A 75 7.59 -7.48 15.91
CA ILE A 75 8.90 -6.86 15.91
C ILE A 75 10.01 -7.85 16.30
N ALA A 76 9.74 -8.76 17.22
CA ALA A 76 10.66 -9.83 17.63
C ALA A 76 11.12 -10.72 16.45
N HIS A 77 10.32 -10.77 15.37
CA HIS A 77 10.64 -11.50 14.17
C HIS A 77 11.10 -10.61 13.02
N ALA A 78 11.36 -9.32 13.22
CA ALA A 78 11.89 -8.45 12.15
C ALA A 78 13.42 -8.53 12.10
N ASP A 79 13.99 -8.62 10.91
CA ASP A 79 15.45 -8.53 10.71
C ASP A 79 15.91 -7.07 10.62
N LEU A 80 15.08 -6.22 10.02
CA LEU A 80 15.31 -4.79 9.86
C LEU A 80 14.06 -4.02 10.25
N GLN A 81 14.25 -2.84 10.83
CA GLN A 81 13.19 -1.95 11.25
C GLN A 81 13.37 -0.58 10.63
N GLY A 82 12.26 0.06 10.30
CA GLY A 82 12.26 1.42 9.82
C GLY A 82 10.90 2.09 9.93
N ASP A 83 10.90 3.37 9.62
CA ASP A 83 9.72 4.16 9.33
C ASP A 83 9.76 4.63 7.86
N SER A 84 8.73 5.38 7.46
CA SER A 84 8.47 5.69 6.05
C SER A 84 9.17 6.97 5.55
N TYR A 85 10.20 7.48 6.24
CA TYR A 85 10.76 8.83 6.00
C TYR A 85 11.77 8.90 4.84
#